data_AF-A0A965IS59-F1
#
_entry.id   AF-A0A965IS59-F1
#
_cell.length_a   1.000
_cell.length_b   1.000
_cell.length_c   1.000
_cell.angle_alpha   90.00
_cell.angle_beta   90.00
_cell.angle_gamma   90.00
#
_symmetry.space_group_name_H-M   'P 1'
#
loop_
_entity.id
_entity.type
_entity.pdbx_description
1 polymer ?
#
loop_
_entity_poly.entity_id
_entity_poly.type
_entity_poly.pdbx_seq_one_letter_code
_entity_poly.pdbx_strand_id
1 'polypeptide(L)'
;MAGEWIKMRVDLASDPAVIRIRRATGLDADAVVGKLHRLWAWADTHLADGQADGLDGAWVDEFVGVQGFAAAMDAAGWLEVSHAGVRFSNFQRHNGQPAKTRALA
;
A
#
# COMPACT_ATOMS: atom_id res chain seq x y z
N MET A 1 20.03 -14.82 -8.83
CA MET A 1 19.89 -13.45 -8.28
C MET A 1 18.42 -13.26 -7.98
N ALA A 2 18.04 -12.96 -6.73
CA ALA A 2 16.65 -12.61 -6.45
C ALA A 2 16.31 -11.29 -7.17
N GLY A 3 15.10 -11.18 -7.73
CA GLY A 3 14.62 -9.92 -8.31
C GLY A 3 14.38 -8.84 -7.25
N GLU A 4 13.81 -7.71 -7.67
CA GLU A 4 13.34 -6.66 -6.75
C GLU A 4 12.37 -7.23 -5.70
N TRP A 5 12.43 -6.70 -4.49
CA TRP A 5 11.66 -7.19 -3.35
C TRP A 5 11.12 -6.04 -2.49
N ILE A 6 10.00 -6.29 -1.81
CA ILE A 6 9.44 -5.42 -0.76
C ILE A 6 9.26 -6.20 0.54
N LYS A 7 9.35 -5.52 1.68
CA LYS A 7 9.16 -6.14 3.00
C LYS A 7 7.66 -6.34 3.29
N MET A 8 7.27 -7.56 3.65
CA MET A 8 5.93 -7.86 4.19
C MET A 8 6.03 -8.41 5.61
N ARG A 9 5.07 -8.05 6.47
CA ARG A 9 4.99 -8.58 7.83
C ARG A 9 4.26 -9.92 7.85
N VAL A 10 4.67 -10.81 8.76
CA VAL A 10 4.06 -12.14 8.95
C VAL A 10 2.62 -12.09 9.43
N ASP A 11 2.25 -11.05 10.17
CA ASP A 11 0.94 -10.86 10.79
C ASP A 11 0.02 -9.93 9.99
N LEU A 12 0.41 -9.60 8.74
CA LEU A 12 -0.29 -8.57 7.95
C LEU A 12 -1.77 -8.90 7.73
N ALA A 13 -2.10 -10.16 7.45
CA ALA A 13 -3.48 -10.60 7.23
C ALA A 13 -4.39 -10.40 8.47
N SER A 14 -3.80 -10.42 9.67
CA SER A 14 -4.49 -10.19 10.95
C SER A 14 -4.36 -8.76 11.47
N ASP A 15 -3.66 -7.88 10.74
CA ASP A 15 -3.47 -6.50 11.19
C ASP A 15 -4.82 -5.77 11.29
N PRO A 16 -5.07 -5.00 12.36
CA PRO A 16 -6.31 -4.24 12.50
C PRO A 16 -6.66 -3.36 11.30
N ALA A 17 -5.67 -2.80 10.61
CA ALA A 17 -5.89 -2.03 9.38
C ALA A 17 -6.37 -2.91 8.21
N VAL A 18 -5.78 -4.09 8.02
CA VAL A 18 -6.28 -5.07 7.02
C VAL A 18 -7.68 -5.52 7.38
N ILE A 19 -7.98 -5.77 8.66
CA ILE A 19 -9.34 -6.12 9.10
C ILE A 19 -10.34 -4.99 8.78
N ARG A 20 -9.96 -3.72 8.96
CA ARG A 20 -10.81 -2.58 8.59
C ARG A 20 -11.04 -2.52 7.08
N ILE A 21 -9.99 -2.65 6.28
CA ILE A 21 -10.09 -2.63 4.80
C ILE A 21 -10.95 -3.79 4.30
N ARG A 22 -10.73 -4.99 4.85
CA ARG A 22 -11.52 -6.19 4.57
C ARG A 22 -13.01 -5.95 4.83
N ARG A 23 -13.36 -5.37 5.98
CA ARG A 23 -14.76 -5.07 6.34
C ARG A 23 -15.37 -4.00 5.44
N ALA A 24 -14.60 -2.99 5.04
CA ALA A 24 -15.08 -1.91 4.18
C ALA A 24 -15.30 -2.37 2.73
N THR A 25 -14.47 -3.30 2.23
CA THR A 25 -14.48 -3.74 0.82
C THR A 25 -15.22 -5.05 0.58
N GLY A 26 -15.53 -5.81 1.64
CA GLY A 26 -16.18 -7.13 1.55
C GLY A 26 -15.26 -8.26 1.07
N LEU A 27 -13.97 -7.98 0.86
CA LEU A 27 -12.97 -8.97 0.48
C LEU A 27 -12.61 -9.89 1.66
N ASP A 28 -11.91 -10.99 1.39
CA ASP A 28 -11.20 -11.75 2.41
C ASP A 28 -9.81 -11.13 2.69
N ALA A 29 -9.14 -11.61 3.75
CA ALA A 29 -7.86 -11.04 4.17
C ALA A 29 -6.74 -11.27 3.15
N ASP A 30 -6.73 -12.43 2.48
CA ASP A 30 -5.69 -12.79 1.53
C ASP A 30 -5.81 -11.95 0.25
N ALA A 31 -7.05 -11.72 -0.20
CA ALA A 31 -7.34 -10.79 -1.29
C ALA A 31 -6.85 -9.38 -0.96
N VAL A 32 -7.15 -8.85 0.23
CA VAL A 32 -6.67 -7.52 0.66
C VAL A 32 -5.14 -7.47 0.67
N VAL A 33 -4.48 -8.47 1.26
CA VAL A 33 -3.01 -8.56 1.29
C VAL A 33 -2.42 -8.59 -0.12
N GLY A 34 -3.01 -9.35 -1.04
CA GLY A 34 -2.60 -9.39 -2.44
C GLY A 34 -2.73 -8.03 -3.16
N LYS A 35 -3.83 -7.31 -2.91
CA LYS A 35 -4.04 -5.95 -3.47
C LYS A 35 -3.01 -4.96 -2.91
N LEU A 36 -2.76 -5.00 -1.60
CA LEU A 36 -1.76 -4.17 -0.94
C LEU A 36 -0.36 -4.44 -1.48
N HIS A 37 0.03 -5.71 -1.59
CA HIS A 37 1.32 -6.09 -2.16
C HIS A 37 1.48 -5.52 -3.59
N ARG A 38 0.46 -5.68 -4.44
CA ARG A 38 0.48 -5.13 -5.82
C ARG A 38 0.69 -3.62 -5.82
N LEU A 39 -0.06 -2.88 -5.01
CA LEU A 39 0.01 -1.42 -4.95
C LEU A 39 1.34 -0.93 -4.36
N TRP A 40 1.81 -1.57 -3.29
CA TRP A 40 3.09 -1.22 -2.65
C TRP A 40 4.29 -1.57 -3.51
N ALA A 41 4.25 -2.66 -4.28
CA ALA A 41 5.31 -2.99 -5.23
C ALA A 41 5.41 -1.94 -6.35
N TRP A 42 4.27 -1.46 -6.85
CA TRP A 42 4.25 -0.34 -7.79
C TRP A 42 4.85 0.92 -7.17
N ALA A 43 4.46 1.26 -5.92
CA ALA A 43 4.96 2.43 -5.23
C ALA A 43 6.48 2.35 -4.97
N ASP A 44 6.99 1.19 -4.56
CA ASP A 44 8.43 0.93 -4.35
C ASP A 44 9.25 1.15 -5.63
N THR A 45 8.67 0.80 -6.78
CA THR A 45 9.35 0.92 -8.08
C THR A 45 9.34 2.35 -8.63
N HIS A 46 8.24 3.09 -8.43
CA HIS A 46 8.00 4.36 -9.13
C HIS A 46 8.15 5.60 -8.25
N LEU A 47 8.11 5.47 -6.91
CA LEU A 47 8.09 6.61 -6.01
C LEU A 47 9.39 6.68 -5.19
N ALA A 48 9.95 7.89 -5.08
CA ALA A 48 11.13 8.13 -4.27
C ALA A 48 10.79 8.34 -2.78
N ASP A 49 9.66 8.98 -2.50
CA ASP A 49 9.25 9.43 -1.16
C ASP A 49 7.84 8.98 -0.76
N GLY A 50 7.15 8.23 -1.63
CA GLY A 50 5.78 7.76 -1.41
C GLY A 50 4.70 8.77 -1.80
N GLN A 51 5.05 9.88 -2.44
CA GLN A 51 4.10 10.81 -3.05
C GLN A 51 3.89 10.44 -4.53
N ALA A 52 2.63 10.20 -4.92
CA ALA A 52 2.24 10.02 -6.31
C ALA A 52 1.43 11.23 -6.79
N ASP A 53 2.13 12.22 -7.34
CA ASP A 53 1.51 13.45 -7.82
C ASP A 53 0.62 13.20 -9.04
N GLY A 54 -0.56 13.82 -9.04
CA GLY A 54 -1.52 13.72 -10.14
C GLY A 54 -2.27 12.39 -10.25
N LEU A 55 -1.98 11.41 -9.39
CA LEU A 55 -2.82 10.21 -9.22
C LEU A 55 -3.83 10.44 -8.11
N ASP A 56 -5.01 9.82 -8.21
CA ASP A 56 -6.07 9.97 -7.24
C ASP A 56 -6.56 8.60 -6.70
N GLY A 57 -7.54 8.64 -5.80
CA GLY A 57 -8.14 7.43 -5.25
C GLY A 57 -8.82 6.56 -6.31
N ALA A 58 -9.34 7.15 -7.40
CA ALA A 58 -9.97 6.39 -8.48
C ALA A 58 -8.94 5.56 -9.24
N TRP A 59 -7.76 6.13 -9.50
CA TRP A 59 -6.64 5.37 -10.07
C TRP A 59 -6.22 4.21 -9.16
N VAL A 60 -6.16 4.41 -7.84
CA VAL A 60 -5.83 3.33 -6.89
C VAL A 60 -6.85 2.20 -6.99
N ASP A 61 -8.14 2.53 -6.98
CA ASP A 61 -9.24 1.56 -7.09
C ASP A 61 -9.20 0.79 -8.42
N GLU A 62 -8.95 1.48 -9.54
CA GLU A 62 -8.76 0.88 -10.86
C GLU A 62 -7.55 -0.06 -10.87
N PHE A 63 -6.41 0.40 -10.36
CA PHE A 63 -5.15 -0.34 -10.37
C PHE A 63 -5.24 -1.65 -9.57
N VAL A 64 -5.91 -1.62 -8.41
CA VAL A 64 -6.14 -2.83 -7.61
C VAL A 64 -7.38 -3.62 -8.08
N GLY A 65 -8.26 -3.01 -8.87
CA GLY A 65 -9.49 -3.60 -9.40
C GLY A 65 -10.58 -3.77 -8.34
N VAL A 66 -10.66 -2.85 -7.37
CA VAL A 66 -11.62 -2.89 -6.27
C VAL A 66 -12.07 -1.46 -5.96
N GLN A 67 -13.34 -1.17 -6.19
CA GLN A 67 -13.92 0.13 -5.85
C GLN A 67 -13.95 0.36 -4.33
N GLY A 68 -13.61 1.57 -3.90
CA GLY A 68 -13.58 1.97 -2.50
C GLY A 68 -12.34 1.48 -1.73
N PHE A 69 -11.36 0.87 -2.40
CA PHE A 69 -10.14 0.37 -1.75
C PHE A 69 -9.26 1.52 -1.27
N ALA A 70 -9.11 2.57 -2.07
CA ALA A 70 -8.36 3.78 -1.72
C ALA A 70 -8.93 4.45 -0.47
N ALA A 71 -10.25 4.65 -0.44
CA ALA A 71 -10.96 5.21 0.71
C ALA A 71 -10.82 4.32 1.97
N ALA A 72 -10.84 3.00 1.79
CA ALA A 72 -10.63 2.06 2.89
C ALA A 72 -9.18 2.11 3.44
N MET A 73 -8.18 2.27 2.56
CA MET A 73 -6.78 2.45 2.97
C MET A 73 -6.55 3.81 3.65
N ASP A 74 -7.18 4.86 3.16
CA ASP A 74 -7.16 6.20 3.76
C ASP A 74 -7.74 6.19 5.17
N ALA A 75 -8.95 5.64 5.33
CA ALA A 75 -9.57 5.43 6.64
C ALA A 75 -8.75 4.51 7.57
N ALA A 76 -7.90 3.63 7.00
CA ALA A 76 -7.00 2.79 7.77
C ALA A 76 -5.68 3.49 8.16
N GLY A 77 -5.40 4.69 7.64
CA GLY A 77 -4.19 5.47 7.87
C GLY A 77 -2.99 5.00 7.05
N TRP A 78 -3.22 4.30 5.94
CA TRP A 78 -2.18 3.73 5.07
C TRP A 78 -2.00 4.48 3.75
N LEU A 79 -3.00 5.27 3.41
CA LEU A 79 -3.01 6.17 2.27
C LEU A 79 -3.48 7.54 2.77
N GLU A 80 -3.14 8.60 2.05
CA GLU A 80 -3.77 9.91 2.17
C GLU A 80 -4.12 10.34 0.76
N VAL A 81 -5.41 10.59 0.50
CA VAL A 81 -5.91 11.03 -0.80
C VAL A 81 -6.23 12.51 -0.73
N SER A 82 -5.59 13.30 -1.58
CA SER A 82 -5.78 14.75 -1.62
C SER A 82 -5.88 15.24 -3.07
N HIS A 83 -6.16 16.54 -3.25
CA HIS A 83 -6.12 17.18 -4.56
C HIS A 83 -4.71 17.23 -5.17
N ALA A 84 -3.66 17.13 -4.35
CA ALA A 84 -2.27 17.11 -4.81
C ALA A 84 -1.85 15.72 -5.31
N GLY A 85 -2.56 14.67 -4.89
CA GLY A 85 -2.34 13.31 -5.32
C GLY A 85 -2.56 12.30 -4.20
N VAL A 86 -1.91 11.15 -4.33
CA VAL A 86 -1.97 10.05 -3.36
C VAL A 86 -0.65 9.91 -2.63
N ARG A 87 -0.69 9.86 -1.30
CA ARG A 87 0.49 9.65 -0.45
C ARG A 87 0.43 8.34 0.31
N PHE A 88 1.49 7.55 0.21
CA PHE A 88 1.65 6.31 0.98
C PHE A 88 2.21 6.62 2.37
N SER A 89 1.41 6.35 3.40
CA SER A 89 1.81 6.60 4.78
C SER A 89 2.99 5.71 5.19
N ASN A 90 3.95 6.26 5.92
CA ASN A 90 5.15 5.56 6.38
C ASN A 90 6.01 4.93 5.27
N PHE A 91 5.95 5.42 4.03
CA PHE A 91 6.68 4.84 2.89
C PHE A 91 8.18 4.60 3.16
N GLN A 92 8.92 5.61 3.65
CA GLN A 92 10.35 5.47 3.97
C GLN A 92 10.67 4.43 5.06
N ARG A 93 9.70 4.08 5.91
CA ARG A 93 9.85 3.04 6.93
C ARG A 93 9.77 1.62 6.33
N HIS A 94 9.05 1.46 5.23
CA HIS A 94 8.69 0.15 4.69
C HIS A 94 9.25 -0.13 3.29
N ASN A 95 9.29 0.86 2.41
CA ASN A 95 9.59 0.73 0.98
C ASN A 95 10.77 1.60 0.52
N GLY A 96 11.28 2.51 1.36
CA GLY A 96 12.45 3.30 0.99
C GLY A 96 13.75 2.47 0.95
N GLN A 97 14.76 2.93 0.20
CA GLN A 97 16.13 2.38 0.27
C GLN A 97 16.66 2.22 1.70
N PRO A 98 16.44 3.18 2.63
CA PRO A 98 16.81 3.00 4.04
C PRO A 98 16.08 1.84 4.73
N ALA A 99 14.85 1.50 4.31
CA ALA A 99 14.14 0.33 4.82
C ALA A 99 14.77 -0.97 4.31
N LYS A 100 15.20 -1.01 3.03
CA LYS A 100 15.90 -2.16 2.44
C LYS A 100 17.26 -2.39 3.12
N THR A 101 18.06 -1.34 3.31
CA THR A 101 19.35 -1.43 4.04
C THR A 101 19.16 -1.97 5.46
N ARG A 102 18.17 -1.48 6.22
CA ARG A 102 17.89 -1.97 7.58
C ARG A 102 17.40 -3.42 7.64
N ALA A 103 16.80 -3.93 6.57
CA ALA A 103 16.33 -5.31 6.54
C ALA A 103 17.43 -6.31 6.14
N LEU A 104 18.48 -5.84 5.48
CA LEU A 104 19.65 -6.63 5.07
C LEU A 104 20.84 -6.53 6.04
N ALA A 105 20.77 -5.61 7.01
CA ALA A 105 21.73 -5.47 8.11
C ALA A 105 21.37 -6.42 9.27
#